data_AF-A0A9D9N3Z5-F1
#
_entry.id   AF-A0A9D9N3Z5-F1
#
_cell.length_a   1.000
_cell.length_b   1.000
_cell.length_c   1.000
_cell.angle_alpha   90.00
_cell.angle_beta   90.00
_cell.angle_gamma   90.00
#
_symmetry.space_group_name_H-M   'P 1'
#
loop_
_entity.id
_entity.type
_entity.pdbx_description
1 polymer ?
#
loop_
_entity_poly.entity_id
_entity_poly.type
_entity_poly.pdbx_seq_one_letter_code
_entity_poly.pdbx_strand_id
1 'polypeptide(L)'
;MKKSKLFYLVMGIALSISSCVDRNTPSGDGNDNTGNEVVLSPEQQMEKMREVATRALNTFQVEDQRDVLELTDYFVYTYDEYGWEDVKEHYKQDYALFRTLPNYIKRVASGNVTTSITTELYSFPKLAAIFEANEMTHMWEYKGQAGENEIIFRFKNPEGKSCEAKLMGEGSEFEFSATYETDSIIGQEWVESLGYGENQLIFVESYICEYYEYVNIYSEDGTYIETREFEPGEEVPDHYEYQWVQTDGYYIYEYMEQPFTAVLPSTIIFTIKEDNTEHIRLEADFDVQKGDHVKADVALQIANIQIAANTELTKTKASASTQINYGTQALLTASASLPACVLFDKSADLDWEDWIYEYDPYNEEAKVKYGNGIASLDIMGEIQLKVSTKDINQYFLSIENIDDKYDWNNHNNWWESPYYTLEYNKDYAALYNDNLECILYYNSDTKQAELQWVADSYETTVTNYETNTEETVTLYEYIPVLYFPSNETSYAFGEYFTEQSFGSIINLTETLINNYIKLAKYNEIEPIEF
;
A
#
# COMPACT_ATOMS: atom_id res chain seq x y z
N MET A 1 -10.25 7.06 19.99
CA MET A 1 -9.92 6.85 18.56
C MET A 1 -8.80 5.81 18.31
N LYS A 2 -8.60 4.80 19.19
CA LYS A 2 -7.62 3.70 19.01
C LYS A 2 -8.25 2.32 18.73
N LYS A 3 -9.58 2.21 18.76
CA LYS A 3 -10.33 0.93 18.79
C LYS A 3 -10.87 0.43 17.44
N SER A 4 -10.57 1.11 16.33
CA SER A 4 -11.08 0.75 14.99
C SER A 4 -10.03 0.06 14.09
N LYS A 5 -8.74 0.06 14.48
CA LYS A 5 -7.64 -0.37 13.61
C LYS A 5 -7.61 -1.87 13.30
N LEU A 6 -8.16 -2.74 14.15
CA LEU A 6 -8.12 -4.20 13.90
C LEU A 6 -9.18 -4.64 12.87
N PHE A 7 -10.37 -4.02 12.89
CA PHE A 7 -11.36 -4.21 11.85
C PHE A 7 -10.91 -3.58 10.53
N TYR A 8 -10.32 -2.37 10.55
CA TYR A 8 -9.64 -1.80 9.37
C TYR A 8 -8.37 -2.55 8.97
N LEU A 9 -7.83 -3.47 9.78
CA LEU A 9 -6.71 -4.34 9.38
C LEU A 9 -7.24 -5.62 8.73
N VAL A 10 -8.32 -6.23 9.24
CA VAL A 10 -8.92 -7.42 8.62
C VAL A 10 -9.76 -7.06 7.38
N MET A 11 -10.55 -5.97 7.44
CA MET A 11 -11.13 -5.34 6.25
C MET A 11 -10.10 -4.61 5.42
N GLY A 12 -9.05 -4.03 5.99
CA GLY A 12 -7.98 -3.40 5.20
C GLY A 12 -7.17 -4.44 4.46
N ILE A 13 -6.92 -5.62 5.01
CA ILE A 13 -6.35 -6.78 4.31
C ILE A 13 -7.38 -7.28 3.29
N ALA A 14 -8.66 -7.43 3.62
CA ALA A 14 -9.68 -7.83 2.65
C ALA A 14 -9.90 -6.80 1.52
N LEU A 15 -9.76 -5.49 1.77
CA LEU A 15 -10.01 -4.37 0.86
C LEU A 15 -8.76 -3.92 0.09
N SER A 16 -7.57 -4.03 0.69
CA SER A 16 -6.27 -3.80 0.01
C SER A 16 -5.84 -4.99 -0.84
N ILE A 17 -6.40 -6.17 -0.57
CA ILE A 17 -6.25 -7.35 -1.42
C ILE A 17 -7.38 -7.45 -2.45
N SER A 18 -8.57 -6.86 -2.19
CA SER A 18 -9.64 -6.72 -3.17
C SER A 18 -9.56 -5.43 -4.02
N SER A 19 -8.45 -4.69 -3.99
CA SER A 19 -8.23 -3.57 -4.92
C SER A 19 -7.78 -4.03 -6.31
N CYS A 20 -7.57 -5.32 -6.49
CA CYS A 20 -7.60 -5.96 -7.79
C CYS A 20 -8.50 -7.24 -7.66
N VAL A 21 -9.21 -7.58 -8.74
CA VAL A 21 -10.30 -8.56 -9.15
C VAL A 21 -10.20 -10.14 -9.65
N ASP A 22 -11.25 -10.97 -9.63
CA ASP A 22 -11.52 -12.24 -10.33
C ASP A 22 -10.80 -13.56 -9.96
N ARG A 23 -11.61 -14.35 -9.24
CA ARG A 23 -12.08 -15.73 -9.49
C ARG A 23 -11.34 -16.60 -10.52
N ASN A 24 -10.94 -17.75 -9.99
CA ASN A 24 -11.44 -19.04 -10.49
C ASN A 24 -11.94 -19.89 -9.31
N THR A 25 -13.23 -20.26 -9.28
CA THR A 25 -13.68 -21.46 -8.57
C THR A 25 -14.38 -22.40 -9.55
N PRO A 26 -13.99 -23.68 -9.61
CA PRO A 26 -14.74 -24.66 -10.38
C PRO A 26 -16.10 -24.87 -9.71
N SER A 27 -17.12 -24.96 -10.54
CA SER A 27 -18.45 -25.47 -10.19
C SER A 27 -18.32 -26.81 -9.46
N GLY A 28 -18.48 -26.80 -8.13
CA GLY A 28 -18.70 -27.98 -7.32
C GLY A 28 -20.19 -28.32 -7.34
N ASP A 29 -20.50 -29.53 -7.79
CA ASP A 29 -21.86 -30.07 -7.88
C ASP A 29 -22.64 -29.90 -6.58
N GLY A 30 -23.90 -29.51 -6.74
CA GLY A 30 -24.84 -29.26 -5.67
C GLY A 30 -25.00 -30.46 -4.75
N ASN A 31 -24.90 -30.18 -3.45
CA ASN A 31 -25.53 -31.00 -2.44
C ASN A 31 -26.70 -30.18 -1.88
N ASP A 32 -27.88 -30.39 -2.47
CA ASP A 32 -29.16 -29.87 -1.98
C ASP A 32 -29.40 -30.40 -0.55
N ASN A 33 -28.98 -29.64 0.45
CA ASN A 33 -29.44 -29.82 1.82
C ASN A 33 -30.61 -28.85 2.03
N THR A 34 -31.80 -29.30 1.67
CA THR A 34 -33.08 -28.60 1.92
C THR A 34 -33.47 -28.65 3.40
N GLY A 35 -32.61 -28.17 4.29
CA GLY A 35 -32.99 -27.74 5.62
C GLY A 35 -33.46 -26.30 5.53
N ASN A 36 -34.57 -25.93 6.19
CA ASN A 36 -34.91 -24.53 6.39
C ASN A 36 -33.76 -23.85 7.13
N GLU A 37 -32.85 -23.21 6.40
CA GLU A 37 -31.78 -22.43 7.00
C GLU A 37 -32.40 -21.21 7.66
N VAL A 38 -32.18 -21.12 8.98
CA VAL A 38 -32.76 -20.09 9.81
C VAL A 38 -31.84 -18.86 9.75
N VAL A 39 -32.41 -17.69 9.43
CA VAL A 39 -31.71 -16.40 9.58
C VAL A 39 -31.41 -16.22 11.07
N LEU A 40 -30.12 -16.09 11.41
CA LEU A 40 -29.66 -15.99 12.79
C LEU A 40 -29.97 -14.61 13.39
N SER A 41 -30.26 -14.54 14.70
CA SER A 41 -30.35 -13.26 15.41
C SER A 41 -29.00 -12.53 15.45
N PRO A 42 -28.94 -11.20 15.69
CA PRO A 42 -27.68 -10.49 15.82
C PRO A 42 -26.70 -11.13 16.81
N GLU A 43 -27.19 -11.60 17.96
CA GLU A 43 -26.37 -12.26 18.97
C GLU A 43 -25.83 -13.62 18.51
N GLN A 44 -26.64 -14.38 17.76
CA GLN A 44 -26.24 -15.66 17.19
C GLN A 44 -25.21 -15.49 16.07
N GLN A 45 -25.36 -14.45 15.24
CA GLN A 45 -24.39 -14.09 14.21
C GLN A 45 -23.05 -13.69 14.83
N MET A 46 -23.10 -12.86 15.87
CA MET A 46 -21.91 -12.47 16.63
C MET A 46 -21.16 -13.69 17.20
N GLU A 47 -21.88 -14.64 17.81
CA GLU A 47 -21.25 -15.87 18.33
C GLU A 47 -20.65 -16.72 17.19
N LYS A 48 -21.36 -16.88 16.06
CA LYS A 48 -20.86 -17.60 14.90
C LYS A 48 -19.58 -16.96 14.32
N MET A 49 -19.55 -15.63 14.21
CA MET A 49 -18.35 -14.90 13.78
C MET A 49 -17.17 -15.14 14.72
N ARG A 50 -17.40 -15.10 16.03
CA ARG A 50 -16.36 -15.39 17.03
C ARG A 50 -15.86 -16.81 16.96
N GLU A 51 -16.75 -17.79 16.78
CA GLU A 51 -16.37 -19.19 16.68
C GLU A 51 -15.46 -19.44 15.47
N VAL A 52 -15.84 -18.91 14.30
CA VAL A 52 -15.05 -19.04 13.06
C VAL A 52 -13.72 -18.30 13.21
N ALA A 53 -13.73 -17.05 13.69
CA ALA A 53 -12.51 -16.27 13.91
C ALA A 53 -11.56 -16.96 14.90
N THR A 54 -12.09 -17.52 15.99
CA THR A 54 -11.30 -18.30 16.97
C THR A 54 -10.64 -19.49 16.30
N ARG A 55 -11.36 -20.25 15.47
CA ARG A 55 -10.80 -21.41 14.76
C ARG A 55 -9.78 -21.00 13.70
N ALA A 56 -10.02 -19.91 12.96
CA ALA A 56 -9.07 -19.37 12.00
C ALA A 56 -7.74 -19.02 12.70
N LEU A 57 -7.80 -18.22 13.77
CA LEU A 57 -6.62 -17.82 14.54
C LEU A 57 -5.89 -19.02 15.16
N ASN A 58 -6.62 -20.00 15.71
CA ASN A 58 -6.03 -21.21 16.29
C ASN A 58 -5.45 -22.17 15.25
N THR A 59 -5.67 -21.94 13.95
CA THR A 59 -5.03 -22.74 12.89
C THR A 59 -3.54 -22.41 12.77
N PHE A 60 -3.16 -21.15 13.06
CA PHE A 60 -1.76 -20.74 13.02
C PHE A 60 -0.97 -21.31 14.21
N GLN A 61 -0.03 -22.21 13.92
CA GLN A 61 0.95 -22.68 14.89
C GLN A 61 2.28 -21.97 14.65
N VAL A 62 2.57 -20.94 15.46
CA VAL A 62 3.76 -20.07 15.33
C VAL A 62 5.08 -20.88 15.30
N GLU A 63 5.11 -22.01 15.99
CA GLU A 63 6.26 -22.91 16.02
C GLU A 63 6.58 -23.52 14.65
N ASP A 64 5.58 -23.72 13.78
CA ASP A 64 5.80 -24.21 12.42
C ASP A 64 6.59 -23.18 11.57
N GLN A 65 6.64 -21.92 11.99
CA GLN A 65 7.40 -20.84 11.36
C GLN A 65 8.72 -20.54 12.07
N ARG A 66 9.09 -21.27 13.13
CA ARG A 66 10.29 -20.96 13.94
C ARG A 66 11.56 -20.89 13.10
N ASP A 67 11.86 -21.94 12.35
CA ASP A 67 13.14 -22.05 11.63
C ASP A 67 13.30 -20.92 10.61
N VAL A 68 12.23 -20.58 9.88
CA VAL A 68 12.25 -19.49 8.91
C VAL A 68 12.33 -18.11 9.58
N LEU A 69 11.66 -17.90 10.71
CA LEU A 69 11.75 -16.65 11.45
C LEU A 69 13.15 -16.45 12.02
N GLU A 70 13.72 -17.46 12.66
CA GLU A 70 15.07 -17.39 13.22
C GLU A 70 16.13 -17.16 12.13
N LEU A 71 15.99 -17.83 10.98
CA LEU A 71 16.87 -17.64 9.82
C LEU A 71 16.79 -16.23 9.25
N THR A 72 15.58 -15.73 9.00
CA THR A 72 15.38 -14.40 8.38
C THR A 72 15.74 -13.26 9.33
N ASP A 73 15.42 -13.38 10.61
CA ASP A 73 15.79 -12.42 11.65
C ASP A 73 17.32 -12.35 11.83
N TYR A 74 18.00 -13.50 11.87
CA TYR A 74 19.45 -13.54 11.89
C TYR A 74 20.07 -12.94 10.63
N PHE A 75 19.49 -13.21 9.46
CA PHE A 75 19.99 -12.69 8.20
C PHE A 75 19.98 -11.16 8.19
N VAL A 76 18.84 -10.55 8.54
CA VAL A 76 18.70 -9.09 8.59
C VAL A 76 19.66 -8.51 9.62
N TYR A 77 19.70 -9.05 10.84
CA TYR A 77 20.56 -8.51 11.90
C TYR A 77 22.05 -8.61 11.57
N THR A 78 22.47 -9.69 10.89
CA THR A 78 23.89 -9.98 10.67
C THR A 78 24.39 -9.41 9.35
N TYR A 79 23.65 -9.60 8.26
CA TYR A 79 24.15 -9.38 6.90
C TYR A 79 23.59 -8.14 6.20
N ASP A 80 22.57 -7.47 6.73
CA ASP A 80 22.08 -6.20 6.19
C ASP A 80 23.16 -5.10 6.33
N GLU A 81 23.89 -5.13 7.44
CA GLU A 81 25.00 -4.22 7.77
C GLU A 81 26.33 -4.58 7.10
N TYR A 82 26.41 -5.70 6.36
CA TYR A 82 27.65 -6.03 5.64
C TYR A 82 27.90 -5.01 4.53
N GLY A 83 29.16 -4.70 4.25
CA GLY A 83 29.51 -3.84 3.13
C GLY A 83 29.08 -4.47 1.80
N TRP A 84 28.42 -3.66 0.97
CA TRP A 84 27.86 -4.05 -0.33
C TRP A 84 28.67 -3.50 -1.52
N GLU A 85 29.91 -3.08 -1.30
CA GLU A 85 30.75 -2.38 -2.27
C GLU A 85 30.94 -3.21 -3.55
N ASP A 86 31.21 -4.51 -3.45
CA ASP A 86 31.31 -5.39 -4.62
C ASP A 86 29.99 -5.52 -5.37
N VAL A 87 28.86 -5.55 -4.65
CA VAL A 87 27.51 -5.61 -5.27
C VAL A 87 27.23 -4.29 -6.00
N LYS A 88 27.53 -3.15 -5.37
CA LYS A 88 27.43 -1.81 -5.96
C LYS A 88 28.28 -1.67 -7.22
N GLU A 89 29.53 -2.16 -7.17
CA GLU A 89 30.45 -2.09 -8.31
C GLU A 89 29.97 -2.98 -9.47
N HIS A 90 29.42 -4.15 -9.16
CA HIS A 90 28.93 -5.08 -10.16
C HIS A 90 27.66 -4.58 -10.87
N TYR A 91 26.70 -4.02 -10.12
CA TYR A 91 25.39 -3.60 -10.61
C TYR A 91 25.19 -2.08 -10.57
N LYS A 92 26.21 -1.31 -10.97
CA LYS A 92 26.22 0.17 -10.99
C LYS A 92 24.84 0.78 -11.23
N GLN A 93 24.44 1.79 -10.43
CA GLN A 93 23.13 2.48 -10.43
C GLN A 93 21.90 1.62 -10.02
N ASP A 94 21.93 0.30 -10.15
CA ASP A 94 20.82 -0.62 -9.77
C ASP A 94 20.93 -1.17 -8.34
N TYR A 95 21.86 -0.63 -7.55
CA TYR A 95 22.17 -1.08 -6.19
C TYR A 95 20.97 -1.00 -5.21
N ALA A 96 20.06 -0.04 -5.41
CA ALA A 96 18.94 0.18 -4.50
C ALA A 96 18.08 -1.09 -4.31
N LEU A 97 17.83 -1.83 -5.40
CA LEU A 97 17.07 -3.08 -5.39
C LEU A 97 17.78 -4.22 -4.63
N PHE A 98 19.12 -4.28 -4.69
CA PHE A 98 19.86 -5.34 -4.00
C PHE A 98 19.98 -5.08 -2.51
N ARG A 99 20.12 -3.80 -2.10
CA ARG A 99 20.08 -3.41 -0.69
C ARG A 99 18.72 -3.67 -0.05
N THR A 100 17.63 -3.65 -0.82
CA THR A 100 16.29 -3.93 -0.30
C THR A 100 15.98 -5.42 -0.24
N LEU A 101 16.79 -6.32 -0.80
CA LEU A 101 16.60 -7.78 -0.71
C LEU A 101 16.48 -8.32 0.73
N PRO A 102 17.33 -7.93 1.70
CA PRO A 102 17.11 -8.23 3.12
C PRO A 102 15.75 -7.73 3.64
N ASN A 103 15.32 -6.53 3.21
CA ASN A 103 14.02 -6.00 3.55
C ASN A 103 12.88 -6.79 2.89
N TYR A 104 13.06 -7.29 1.67
CA TYR A 104 12.12 -8.19 1.00
C TYR A 104 11.98 -9.51 1.75
N ILE A 105 13.10 -10.10 2.18
CA ILE A 105 13.10 -11.33 2.99
C ILE A 105 12.29 -11.12 4.27
N LYS A 106 12.50 -10.01 4.97
CA LYS A 106 11.73 -9.63 6.17
C LYS A 106 10.24 -9.39 5.84
N ARG A 107 9.94 -8.62 4.78
CA ARG A 107 8.58 -8.28 4.36
C ARG A 107 7.80 -9.52 3.93
N VAL A 108 8.40 -10.40 3.14
CA VAL A 108 7.87 -11.69 2.71
C VAL A 108 7.65 -12.61 3.91
N ALA A 109 8.63 -12.74 4.80
CA ALA A 109 8.47 -13.49 6.05
C ALA A 109 7.36 -12.93 6.96
N SER A 110 7.11 -11.62 6.91
CA SER A 110 6.01 -10.96 7.61
C SER A 110 4.67 -10.97 6.85
N GLY A 111 4.58 -11.61 5.67
CA GLY A 111 3.36 -11.69 4.86
C GLY A 111 3.00 -10.40 4.09
N ASN A 112 3.92 -9.44 3.98
CA ASN A 112 3.74 -8.17 3.26
C ASN A 112 4.36 -8.26 1.86
N VAL A 113 3.61 -8.84 0.91
CA VAL A 113 4.13 -9.31 -0.39
C VAL A 113 3.88 -8.30 -1.53
N THR A 114 2.83 -7.48 -1.45
CA THR A 114 2.22 -6.87 -2.65
C THR A 114 2.68 -5.45 -3.01
N THR A 115 3.22 -4.67 -2.07
CA THR A 115 3.48 -3.22 -2.32
C THR A 115 4.91 -2.90 -2.77
N SER A 116 5.84 -3.84 -2.65
CA SER A 116 7.28 -3.55 -2.82
C SER A 116 7.87 -4.18 -4.08
N ILE A 117 7.26 -5.23 -4.59
CA ILE A 117 7.81 -5.99 -5.72
C ILE A 117 7.71 -5.16 -6.99
N THR A 118 6.59 -4.50 -7.29
CA THR A 118 6.45 -3.84 -8.59
C THR A 118 7.35 -2.61 -8.78
N THR A 119 7.60 -1.78 -7.74
CA THR A 119 8.27 -0.49 -7.90
C THR A 119 9.79 -0.54 -8.08
N GLU A 120 10.47 -1.58 -7.57
CA GLU A 120 11.94 -1.64 -7.60
C GLU A 120 12.48 -2.59 -8.68
N LEU A 121 11.67 -3.55 -9.18
CA LEU A 121 12.05 -4.53 -10.23
C LEU A 121 12.33 -3.92 -11.61
N TYR A 122 12.23 -2.60 -11.77
CA TYR A 122 12.25 -1.92 -13.06
C TYR A 122 13.66 -1.64 -13.60
N SER A 123 14.72 -2.07 -12.92
CA SER A 123 16.10 -1.87 -13.40
C SER A 123 16.95 -3.13 -13.25
N PHE A 124 16.51 -4.25 -13.83
CA PHE A 124 17.29 -5.49 -13.79
C PHE A 124 18.36 -5.56 -14.89
N PRO A 125 19.65 -5.44 -14.56
CA PRO A 125 20.70 -6.00 -15.39
C PRO A 125 20.64 -7.53 -15.33
N LYS A 126 21.32 -8.20 -16.26
CA LYS A 126 21.47 -9.66 -16.26
C LYS A 126 21.82 -10.17 -14.86
N LEU A 127 20.87 -10.88 -14.24
CA LEU A 127 21.04 -11.56 -12.97
C LEU A 127 22.08 -12.67 -13.20
N ALA A 128 23.37 -12.47 -12.88
CA ALA A 128 24.37 -13.49 -13.19
C ALA A 128 25.54 -13.47 -12.21
N ALA A 129 25.26 -13.50 -10.92
CA ALA A 129 26.30 -13.35 -9.89
C ALA A 129 26.08 -14.22 -8.66
N ILE A 130 27.19 -14.67 -8.08
CA ILE A 130 27.25 -15.32 -6.77
C ILE A 130 27.99 -14.38 -5.83
N PHE A 131 27.33 -14.01 -4.73
CA PHE A 131 27.93 -13.29 -3.61
C PHE A 131 27.98 -14.20 -2.39
N GLU A 132 29.06 -14.10 -1.62
CA GLU A 132 29.24 -14.87 -0.40
C GLU A 132 29.64 -13.94 0.74
N ALA A 133 28.95 -14.07 1.87
CA ALA A 133 29.24 -13.29 3.06
C ALA A 133 30.60 -13.68 3.63
N ASN A 134 31.51 -12.71 3.77
CA ASN A 134 32.80 -12.90 4.42
C ASN A 134 32.75 -12.36 5.85
N GLU A 135 32.73 -13.27 6.82
CA GLU A 135 32.67 -12.94 8.25
C GLU A 135 33.91 -12.19 8.78
N MET A 136 35.06 -12.30 8.11
CA MET A 136 36.28 -11.60 8.55
C MET A 136 36.29 -10.13 8.14
N THR A 137 35.75 -9.84 6.95
CA THR A 137 35.73 -8.48 6.38
C THR A 137 34.40 -7.78 6.62
N HIS A 138 33.35 -8.53 7.01
CA HIS A 138 31.97 -8.05 7.07
C HIS A 138 31.50 -7.48 5.71
N MET A 139 31.82 -8.18 4.62
CA MET A 139 31.51 -7.77 3.25
C MET A 139 30.77 -8.88 2.50
N TRP A 140 29.92 -8.49 1.56
CA TRP A 140 29.46 -9.38 0.47
C TRP A 140 30.50 -9.41 -0.63
N GLU A 141 31.16 -10.55 -0.81
CA GLU A 141 32.22 -10.68 -1.81
C GLU A 141 31.73 -11.40 -3.07
N TYR A 142 32.05 -10.86 -4.23
CA TYR A 142 31.76 -11.53 -5.51
C TYR A 142 32.60 -12.81 -5.66
N LYS A 143 31.93 -13.95 -5.91
CA LYS A 143 32.56 -15.28 -6.05
C LYS A 143 32.51 -15.85 -7.46
N GLY A 144 31.80 -15.20 -8.38
CA GLY A 144 31.73 -15.63 -9.77
C GLY A 144 30.35 -15.45 -10.39
N GLN A 145 30.20 -15.95 -11.61
CA GLN A 145 28.95 -15.93 -12.34
C GLN A 145 28.05 -17.07 -11.88
N ALA A 146 26.75 -16.80 -11.71
CA ALA A 146 25.72 -17.80 -11.51
C ALA A 146 25.21 -18.33 -12.88
N GLY A 147 24.09 -19.07 -12.88
CA GLY A 147 23.37 -19.35 -14.13
C GLY A 147 22.91 -18.07 -14.83
N GLU A 148 22.55 -18.19 -16.11
CA GLU A 148 21.92 -17.09 -16.84
C GLU A 148 20.61 -16.70 -16.14
N ASN A 149 20.48 -15.43 -15.79
CA ASN A 149 19.36 -14.86 -15.03
C ASN A 149 19.22 -15.32 -13.55
N GLU A 150 20.32 -15.67 -12.88
CA GLU A 150 20.37 -15.99 -11.46
C GLU A 150 21.27 -15.05 -10.63
N ILE A 151 20.82 -14.70 -9.42
CA ILE A 151 21.68 -14.15 -8.37
C ILE A 151 21.58 -15.02 -7.13
N ILE A 152 22.73 -15.32 -6.54
CA ILE A 152 22.84 -16.20 -5.39
C ILE A 152 23.62 -15.51 -4.28
N PHE A 153 23.01 -15.35 -3.11
CA PHE A 153 23.65 -14.91 -1.87
C PHE A 153 23.87 -16.11 -0.96
N ARG A 154 25.13 -16.42 -0.64
CA ARG A 154 25.53 -17.50 0.25
C ARG A 154 25.96 -16.96 1.60
N PHE A 155 25.40 -17.52 2.65
CA PHE A 155 25.66 -17.09 4.02
C PHE A 155 25.52 -18.26 4.99
N LYS A 156 25.71 -18.00 6.29
CA LYS A 156 25.56 -18.99 7.35
C LYS A 156 24.39 -18.64 8.26
N ASN A 157 23.71 -19.63 8.81
CA ASN A 157 22.74 -19.39 9.88
C ASN A 157 23.45 -19.25 11.26
N PRO A 158 22.74 -18.98 12.37
CA PRO A 158 23.35 -18.90 13.71
C PRO A 158 24.13 -20.16 14.15
N GLU A 159 23.80 -21.32 13.57
CA GLU A 159 24.41 -22.61 13.87
C GLU A 159 25.61 -22.94 12.95
N GLY A 160 25.94 -22.05 12.00
CA GLY A 160 27.00 -22.25 11.01
C GLY A 160 26.62 -23.12 9.81
N LYS A 161 25.34 -23.47 9.64
CA LYS A 161 24.84 -24.21 8.48
C LYS A 161 24.82 -23.34 7.23
N SER A 162 24.97 -23.96 6.07
CA SER A 162 25.01 -23.25 4.80
C SER A 162 23.61 -22.82 4.36
N CYS A 163 23.47 -21.54 4.06
CA CYS A 163 22.24 -20.95 3.57
C CYS A 163 22.43 -20.30 2.20
N GLU A 164 21.36 -20.29 1.42
CA GLU A 164 21.31 -19.68 0.10
C GLU A 164 20.03 -18.88 -0.05
N ALA A 165 20.15 -17.59 -0.37
CA ALA A 165 19.05 -16.79 -0.89
C ALA A 165 19.29 -16.59 -2.40
N LYS A 166 18.34 -17.04 -3.22
CA LYS A 166 18.46 -17.04 -4.68
C LYS A 166 17.30 -16.28 -5.31
N LEU A 167 17.62 -15.35 -6.21
CA LEU A 167 16.70 -14.69 -7.12
C LEU A 167 16.96 -15.19 -8.54
N MET A 168 15.91 -15.52 -9.29
CA MET A 168 16.01 -16.11 -10.62
C MET A 168 14.94 -15.55 -11.54
N GLY A 169 15.32 -15.21 -12.78
CA GLY A 169 14.41 -14.83 -13.85
C GLY A 169 14.30 -15.93 -14.90
N GLU A 170 13.08 -16.30 -15.28
CA GLU A 170 12.80 -17.29 -16.33
C GLU A 170 11.80 -16.75 -17.37
N GLY A 171 11.71 -17.45 -18.51
CA GLY A 171 10.72 -17.17 -19.55
C GLY A 171 11.11 -16.05 -20.52
N SER A 172 10.12 -15.39 -21.11
CA SER A 172 10.35 -14.32 -22.09
C SER A 172 10.64 -13.00 -21.39
N GLU A 173 11.61 -12.25 -21.90
CA GLU A 173 11.86 -10.88 -21.46
C GLU A 173 10.88 -9.92 -22.14
N PHE A 174 10.27 -9.03 -21.36
CA PHE A 174 9.52 -7.90 -21.89
C PHE A 174 10.22 -6.59 -21.53
N GLU A 175 10.38 -5.75 -22.53
CA GLU A 175 10.97 -4.43 -22.41
C GLU A 175 9.86 -3.39 -22.31
N PHE A 176 9.96 -2.50 -21.34
CA PHE A 176 9.14 -1.31 -21.29
C PHE A 176 10.03 -0.08 -21.13
N SER A 177 9.63 0.99 -21.81
CA SER A 177 10.30 2.29 -21.69
C SER A 177 9.27 3.30 -21.20
N ALA A 178 9.66 4.09 -20.21
CA ALA A 178 8.87 5.21 -19.73
C ALA A 178 9.79 6.40 -19.52
N THR A 179 9.21 7.59 -19.59
CA THR A 179 9.88 8.85 -19.24
C THR A 179 9.19 9.32 -17.98
N TYR A 180 9.93 9.48 -16.88
CA TYR A 180 9.40 10.17 -15.72
C TYR A 180 9.94 11.60 -15.69
N GLU A 181 9.12 12.49 -15.16
CA GLU A 181 9.50 13.85 -14.82
C GLU A 181 10.02 13.82 -13.37
N THR A 182 11.28 14.20 -13.17
CA THR A 182 11.77 14.51 -11.83
C THR A 182 11.81 16.00 -11.63
N ASP A 183 11.22 16.45 -10.52
CA ASP A 183 11.44 17.77 -9.97
C ASP A 183 12.82 17.78 -9.28
N SER A 184 13.84 18.33 -9.92
CA SER A 184 15.09 18.67 -9.24
C SER A 184 15.02 20.13 -8.78
N ILE A 185 15.12 20.36 -7.47
CA ILE A 185 15.39 21.70 -6.91
C ILE A 185 16.85 22.02 -7.28
N ILE A 186 17.04 22.85 -8.30
CA ILE A 186 18.38 23.18 -8.79
C ILE A 186 19.05 24.25 -7.92
N GLY A 187 18.27 24.95 -7.10
CA GLY A 187 18.81 25.89 -6.13
C GLY A 187 17.74 26.53 -5.24
N GLN A 188 18.17 26.91 -4.05
CA GLN A 188 17.57 27.97 -3.25
C GLN A 188 18.45 29.21 -3.42
N GLU A 189 17.84 30.32 -3.81
CA GLU A 189 18.52 31.62 -3.88
C GLU A 189 18.21 32.38 -2.58
N TRP A 190 19.25 32.72 -1.82
CA TRP A 190 19.15 33.54 -0.62
C TRP A 190 19.87 34.87 -0.86
N VAL A 191 19.12 35.96 -0.81
CA VAL A 191 19.72 37.31 -0.88
C VAL A 191 19.97 37.79 0.54
N GLU A 192 21.23 37.75 0.97
CA GLU A 192 21.66 38.24 2.28
C GLU A 192 22.34 39.60 2.16
N SER A 193 21.72 40.67 2.67
CA SER A 193 22.37 41.98 2.73
C SER A 193 23.23 42.10 3.99
N LEU A 194 24.55 42.16 3.84
CA LEU A 194 25.49 42.40 4.95
C LEU A 194 25.87 43.88 5.06
N GLY A 195 25.65 44.49 6.22
CA GLY A 195 26.04 45.87 6.51
C GLY A 195 27.36 45.93 7.28
N TYR A 196 28.40 46.56 6.73
CA TYR A 196 29.69 46.75 7.40
C TYR A 196 29.77 48.07 8.18
N GLY A 197 30.29 48.02 9.41
CA GLY A 197 30.66 49.19 10.19
C GLY A 197 31.82 49.99 9.56
N GLU A 198 31.57 51.28 9.33
CA GLU A 198 32.51 52.34 8.96
C GLU A 198 33.45 52.08 7.76
N ASN A 199 32.88 51.84 6.56
CA ASN A 199 33.19 52.56 5.29
C ASN A 199 33.06 51.77 3.97
N GLN A 200 32.52 50.54 3.90
CA GLN A 200 32.17 49.92 2.61
C GLN A 200 30.95 49.00 2.74
N LEU A 201 29.88 49.30 1.97
CA LEU A 201 28.75 48.38 1.78
C LEU A 201 29.11 47.38 0.68
N ILE A 202 28.98 46.08 0.97
CA ILE A 202 29.24 44.98 0.04
C ILE A 202 27.98 44.13 0.02
N PHE A 203 27.42 43.88 -1.16
CA PHE A 203 26.29 42.96 -1.31
C PHE A 203 26.82 41.55 -1.53
N VAL A 204 26.19 40.57 -0.90
CA VAL A 204 26.57 39.17 -1.00
C VAL A 204 25.34 38.38 -1.44
N GLU A 205 25.44 37.69 -2.57
CA GLU A 205 24.44 36.70 -2.99
C GLU A 205 25.04 35.31 -2.79
N SER A 206 24.35 34.44 -2.06
CA SER A 206 24.69 33.03 -1.98
C SER A 206 23.68 32.19 -2.74
N TYR A 207 24.18 31.22 -3.49
CA TYR A 207 23.36 30.19 -4.10
C TYR A 207 23.98 28.82 -3.88
N ILE A 208 23.13 27.86 -3.54
CA ILE A 208 23.50 26.46 -3.30
C ILE A 208 23.07 25.66 -4.52
N CYS A 209 24.02 25.01 -5.18
CA CYS A 209 23.76 24.12 -6.32
C CYS A 209 24.42 22.77 -6.03
N GLU A 210 23.58 21.73 -5.85
CA GLU A 210 23.78 20.29 -5.58
C GLU A 210 25.00 19.78 -4.77
N TYR A 211 26.18 20.40 -4.85
CA TYR A 211 27.41 19.99 -4.14
C TYR A 211 28.33 21.14 -3.68
N TYR A 212 28.04 22.41 -4.03
CA TYR A 212 28.90 23.56 -3.69
C TYR A 212 28.08 24.79 -3.26
N GLU A 213 28.64 25.59 -2.36
CA GLU A 213 28.12 26.91 -2.02
C GLU A 213 28.93 27.98 -2.75
N TYR A 214 28.24 28.79 -3.56
CA TYR A 214 28.86 29.89 -4.29
C TYR A 214 28.42 31.21 -3.69
N VAL A 215 29.41 32.08 -3.42
CA VAL A 215 29.19 33.40 -2.84
C VAL A 215 29.67 34.45 -3.83
N ASN A 216 28.73 35.20 -4.40
CA ASN A 216 29.01 36.36 -5.24
C ASN A 216 29.15 37.61 -4.38
N ILE A 217 30.23 38.35 -4.57
CA ILE A 217 30.55 39.57 -3.85
C ILE A 217 30.42 40.76 -4.80
N TYR A 218 29.65 41.78 -4.42
CA TYR A 218 29.45 43.00 -5.20
C TYR A 218 29.88 44.25 -4.42
N SER A 219 30.33 45.30 -5.13
CA SER A 219 30.57 46.62 -4.55
C SER A 219 29.27 47.35 -4.24
N GLU A 220 29.39 48.45 -3.50
CA GLU A 220 28.28 49.31 -3.05
C GLU A 220 27.40 49.86 -4.19
N ASP A 221 27.93 49.98 -5.41
CA ASP A 221 27.20 50.39 -6.61
C ASP A 221 26.56 49.23 -7.40
N GLY A 222 26.63 48.00 -6.86
CA GLY A 222 26.11 46.78 -7.48
C GLY A 222 27.05 46.16 -8.52
N THR A 223 28.30 46.62 -8.62
CA THR A 223 29.26 46.01 -9.54
C THR A 223 29.82 44.70 -8.98
N TYR A 224 29.73 43.62 -9.76
CA TYR A 224 30.30 42.33 -9.39
C TYR A 224 31.81 42.43 -9.19
N ILE A 225 32.30 41.88 -8.08
CA ILE A 225 33.72 41.82 -7.71
C ILE A 225 34.27 40.43 -8.00
N GLU A 226 33.75 39.40 -7.32
CA GLU A 226 34.22 38.02 -7.47
C GLU A 226 33.17 37.00 -6.99
N THR A 227 33.30 35.74 -7.45
CA THR A 227 32.60 34.56 -6.93
C THR A 227 33.63 33.72 -6.19
N ARG A 228 33.29 33.27 -4.98
CA ARG A 228 34.05 32.24 -4.26
C ARG A 228 33.23 30.96 -4.15
N GLU A 229 33.92 29.85 -4.29
CA GLU A 229 33.39 28.49 -4.17
C GLU A 229 33.85 27.93 -2.83
N PHE A 230 32.93 27.36 -2.06
CA PHE A 230 33.19 26.70 -0.79
C PHE A 230 32.76 25.22 -0.87
N GLU A 231 33.60 24.33 -0.36
CA GLU A 231 33.22 22.92 -0.22
C GLU A 231 32.28 22.71 0.99
N PRO A 232 31.39 21.70 0.95
CA PRO A 232 30.48 21.42 2.06
C PRO A 232 31.23 21.20 3.39
N GLY A 233 31.04 22.12 4.34
CA GLY A 233 31.65 22.04 5.67
C GLY A 233 32.95 22.85 5.86
N GLU A 234 33.40 23.63 4.88
CA GLU A 234 34.41 24.67 5.14
C GLU A 234 33.79 25.81 5.96
N GLU A 235 34.43 26.17 7.08
CA GLU A 235 34.02 27.34 7.87
C GLU A 235 34.29 28.63 7.08
N VAL A 236 33.24 29.37 6.78
CA VAL A 236 33.36 30.74 6.27
C VAL A 236 34.04 31.60 7.36
N PRO A 237 35.13 32.33 7.07
CA PRO A 237 35.92 32.98 8.12
C PRO A 237 35.13 33.95 9.02
N ASP A 238 35.14 33.69 10.33
CA ASP A 238 34.49 34.42 11.45
C ASP A 238 35.00 35.85 11.71
N HIS A 239 35.03 36.74 10.71
CA HIS A 239 35.46 38.14 10.90
C HIS A 239 34.36 39.20 10.76
N TYR A 240 33.08 38.78 10.77
CA TYR A 240 31.97 39.68 10.51
C TYR A 240 30.87 39.57 11.59
N GLU A 241 30.41 40.71 12.13
CA GLU A 241 29.21 40.76 12.97
C GLU A 241 27.97 40.70 12.06
N TYR A 242 27.24 39.59 12.09
CA TYR A 242 26.07 39.34 11.25
C TYR A 242 24.80 39.98 11.84
N GLN A 243 24.05 40.74 11.04
CA GLN A 243 22.63 41.02 11.31
C GLN A 243 21.78 40.26 10.30
N TRP A 244 21.06 39.25 10.77
CA TRP A 244 20.15 38.44 9.95
C TRP A 244 18.93 39.27 9.53
N VAL A 245 18.75 39.45 8.22
CA VAL A 245 17.49 39.94 7.64
C VAL A 245 16.98 38.86 6.69
N GLN A 246 15.94 38.14 7.12
CA GLN A 246 15.30 37.10 6.32
C GLN A 246 14.51 37.74 5.17
N THR A 247 14.81 37.37 3.92
CA THR A 247 13.95 37.68 2.76
C THR A 247 13.55 36.39 2.04
N ASP A 248 12.36 36.42 1.40
CA ASP A 248 11.65 35.26 0.86
C ASP A 248 12.45 34.54 -0.24
N GLY A 249 12.81 33.27 -0.03
CA GLY A 249 13.42 32.42 -1.04
C GLY A 249 12.38 31.83 -2.02
N TYR A 250 12.78 31.65 -3.29
CA TYR A 250 12.00 30.93 -4.30
C TYR A 250 12.79 29.72 -4.81
N TYR A 251 12.08 28.64 -5.15
CA TYR A 251 12.67 27.40 -5.68
C TYR A 251 12.68 27.44 -7.21
N ILE A 252 13.82 27.09 -7.82
CA ILE A 252 13.92 26.84 -9.26
C ILE A 252 13.83 25.33 -9.49
N TYR A 253 12.84 24.90 -10.27
CA TYR A 253 12.67 23.52 -10.71
C TYR A 253 13.11 23.38 -12.18
N GLU A 254 14.00 22.43 -12.48
CA GLU A 254 14.18 21.95 -13.86
C GLU A 254 13.36 20.68 -14.04
N TYR A 255 12.56 20.67 -15.11
CA TYR A 255 11.88 19.48 -15.56
C TYR A 255 12.85 18.68 -16.43
N MET A 256 13.46 17.65 -15.85
CA MET A 256 14.24 16.69 -16.63
C MET A 256 13.37 15.49 -16.99
N GLU A 257 13.11 15.32 -18.28
CA GLU A 257 12.59 14.08 -18.84
C GLU A 257 13.72 13.03 -18.87
N GLN A 258 13.66 12.04 -17.98
CA GLN A 258 14.60 10.92 -18.02
C GLN A 258 13.92 9.67 -18.58
N PRO A 259 14.21 9.28 -19.84
CA PRO A 259 13.74 8.01 -20.36
C PRO A 259 14.49 6.89 -19.66
N PHE A 260 13.76 5.95 -19.09
CA PHE A 260 14.31 4.69 -18.63
C PHE A 260 13.74 3.54 -19.45
N THR A 261 14.55 2.49 -19.62
CA THR A 261 14.14 1.24 -20.26
C THR A 261 14.46 0.11 -19.32
N ALA A 262 13.48 -0.77 -19.15
CA ALA A 262 13.46 -1.79 -18.14
C ALA A 262 13.10 -3.11 -18.80
N VAL A 263 13.85 -4.16 -18.47
CA VAL A 263 13.64 -5.51 -18.99
C VAL A 263 13.26 -6.40 -17.83
N LEU A 264 12.09 -7.03 -17.90
CA LEU A 264 11.62 -7.96 -16.88
C LEU A 264 11.47 -9.37 -17.48
N PRO A 265 11.97 -10.43 -16.82
CA PRO A 265 11.60 -11.79 -17.17
C PRO A 265 10.11 -12.04 -16.87
N SER A 266 9.45 -12.86 -17.68
CA SER A 266 8.04 -13.23 -17.47
C SER A 266 7.81 -14.04 -16.21
N THR A 267 8.85 -14.61 -15.60
CA THR A 267 8.75 -15.34 -14.34
C THR A 267 9.91 -14.94 -13.43
N ILE A 268 9.61 -14.60 -12.18
CA ILE A 268 10.58 -14.29 -11.13
C ILE A 268 10.41 -15.28 -9.99
N ILE A 269 11.50 -15.95 -9.61
CA ILE A 269 11.51 -16.92 -8.52
C ILE A 269 12.52 -16.46 -7.47
N PHE A 270 12.07 -16.33 -6.23
CA PHE A 270 12.92 -16.09 -5.08
C PHE A 270 12.83 -17.27 -4.09
N THR A 271 13.97 -17.78 -3.64
CA THR A 271 14.03 -18.89 -2.67
C THR A 271 15.00 -18.62 -1.54
N ILE A 272 14.69 -19.12 -0.34
CA ILE A 272 15.67 -19.25 0.77
C ILE A 272 15.78 -20.71 1.16
N LYS A 273 17.02 -21.21 1.21
CA LYS A 273 17.35 -22.60 1.55
C LYS A 273 18.35 -22.68 2.69
N GLU A 274 18.17 -23.66 3.58
CA GLU A 274 19.16 -24.12 4.56
C GLU A 274 19.49 -25.59 4.26
N ASP A 275 20.76 -25.92 4.03
CA ASP A 275 21.22 -27.29 3.73
C ASP A 275 20.39 -28.04 2.65
N ASN A 276 19.94 -27.30 1.62
CA ASN A 276 19.04 -27.71 0.52
C ASN A 276 17.54 -27.88 0.87
N THR A 277 17.14 -27.62 2.12
CA THR A 277 15.73 -27.51 2.51
C THR A 277 15.24 -26.11 2.18
N GLU A 278 14.19 -26.00 1.36
CA GLU A 278 13.56 -24.73 1.00
C GLU A 278 12.58 -24.29 2.08
N HIS A 279 12.82 -23.11 2.65
CA HIS A 279 11.97 -22.52 3.70
C HIS A 279 11.02 -21.46 3.15
N ILE A 280 11.48 -20.72 2.14
CA ILE A 280 10.71 -19.69 1.45
C ILE A 280 10.82 -19.93 -0.05
N ARG A 281 9.67 -19.86 -0.73
CA ARG A 281 9.59 -19.76 -2.19
C ARG A 281 8.55 -18.71 -2.57
N LEU A 282 8.97 -17.69 -3.29
CA LEU A 282 8.11 -16.74 -3.98
C LEU A 282 8.27 -16.99 -5.47
N GLU A 283 7.17 -17.09 -6.19
CA GLU A 283 7.10 -17.25 -7.64
C GLU A 283 6.12 -16.20 -8.17
N ALA A 284 6.56 -15.37 -9.10
CA ALA A 284 5.77 -14.30 -9.69
C ALA A 284 5.86 -14.39 -11.21
N ASP A 285 4.75 -14.77 -11.85
CA ASP A 285 4.58 -14.81 -13.29
C ASP A 285 3.92 -13.52 -13.77
N PHE A 286 4.37 -12.99 -14.90
CA PHE A 286 3.91 -11.77 -15.53
C PHE A 286 3.61 -12.02 -17.01
N ASP A 287 2.41 -11.66 -17.45
CA ASP A 287 1.97 -11.72 -18.85
C ASP A 287 1.50 -10.32 -19.24
N VAL A 288 2.39 -9.58 -19.91
CA VAL A 288 2.17 -8.17 -20.26
C VAL A 288 2.25 -7.98 -21.76
N GLN A 289 1.18 -7.48 -22.35
CA GLN A 289 1.11 -7.12 -23.76
C GLN A 289 0.57 -5.69 -23.90
N LYS A 290 1.44 -4.78 -24.36
CA LYS A 290 1.11 -3.36 -24.56
C LYS A 290 -0.19 -3.21 -25.36
N GLY A 291 -1.13 -2.46 -24.81
CA GLY A 291 -2.42 -2.18 -25.46
C GLY A 291 -3.37 -3.38 -25.54
N ASP A 292 -3.12 -4.46 -24.80
CA ASP A 292 -4.02 -5.61 -24.73
C ASP A 292 -4.30 -6.02 -23.28
N HIS A 293 -3.29 -6.51 -22.57
CA HIS A 293 -3.45 -7.00 -21.20
C HIS A 293 -2.21 -6.86 -20.32
N VAL A 294 -2.44 -6.89 -19.01
CA VAL A 294 -1.44 -7.00 -17.94
C VAL A 294 -1.95 -8.05 -16.98
N LYS A 295 -1.20 -9.12 -16.76
CA LYS A 295 -1.52 -10.14 -15.74
C LYS A 295 -0.31 -10.40 -14.88
N ALA A 296 -0.56 -10.73 -13.61
CA ALA A 296 0.48 -11.13 -12.68
C ALA A 296 -0.05 -12.22 -11.75
N ASP A 297 0.61 -13.37 -11.69
CA ASP A 297 0.30 -14.46 -10.77
C ASP A 297 1.44 -14.59 -9.76
N VAL A 298 1.15 -14.48 -8.47
CA VAL A 298 2.12 -14.51 -7.38
C VAL A 298 1.77 -15.65 -6.42
N ALA A 299 2.72 -16.54 -6.19
CA ALA A 299 2.62 -17.62 -5.22
C ALA A 299 3.76 -17.50 -4.20
N LEU A 300 3.42 -17.55 -2.92
CA LEU A 300 4.35 -17.54 -1.80
C LEU A 300 4.11 -18.76 -0.92
N GLN A 301 5.16 -19.53 -0.69
CA GLN A 301 5.22 -20.61 0.28
C GLN A 301 6.21 -20.23 1.38
N ILE A 302 5.75 -20.23 2.63
CA ILE A 302 6.59 -20.05 3.81
C ILE A 302 6.21 -21.11 4.83
N ALA A 303 7.07 -22.10 5.03
CA ALA A 303 6.75 -23.25 5.89
C ALA A 303 5.35 -23.83 5.56
N ASN A 304 4.38 -23.73 6.48
CA ASN A 304 3.02 -24.21 6.29
C ASN A 304 2.06 -23.18 5.70
N ILE A 305 2.49 -21.94 5.46
CA ILE A 305 1.65 -20.86 4.92
C ILE A 305 1.81 -20.82 3.40
N GLN A 306 0.68 -20.78 2.70
CA GLN A 306 0.60 -20.55 1.26
C GLN A 306 -0.24 -19.32 1.00
N ILE A 307 0.29 -18.40 0.20
CA ILE A 307 -0.42 -17.24 -0.30
C ILE A 307 -0.36 -17.31 -1.82
N ALA A 308 -1.52 -17.26 -2.47
CA ALA A 308 -1.60 -17.11 -3.92
C ALA A 308 -2.38 -15.83 -4.20
N ALA A 309 -1.90 -15.01 -5.12
CA ALA A 309 -2.58 -13.82 -5.61
C ALA A 309 -2.43 -13.73 -7.12
N ASN A 310 -3.53 -13.68 -7.86
CA ASN A 310 -3.53 -13.47 -9.31
C ASN A 310 -4.02 -12.07 -9.58
N THR A 311 -3.59 -11.43 -10.66
CA THR A 311 -4.06 -10.15 -11.18
C THR A 311 -4.14 -10.21 -12.71
N GLU A 312 -5.05 -9.47 -13.32
CA GLU A 312 -5.36 -9.45 -14.74
C GLU A 312 -6.04 -8.13 -15.03
N LEU A 313 -5.68 -7.51 -16.12
CA LEU A 313 -6.24 -6.27 -16.60
C LEU A 313 -6.23 -6.42 -18.11
N THR A 314 -7.38 -6.20 -18.72
CA THR A 314 -7.53 -6.22 -20.18
C THR A 314 -8.32 -5.00 -20.59
N LYS A 315 -8.47 -4.75 -21.89
CA LYS A 315 -9.37 -3.70 -22.37
C LYS A 315 -10.82 -3.83 -21.89
N THR A 316 -11.26 -5.04 -21.56
CA THR A 316 -12.68 -5.35 -21.30
C THR A 316 -13.00 -5.87 -19.91
N LYS A 317 -11.99 -6.13 -19.08
CA LYS A 317 -12.14 -6.61 -17.69
C LYS A 317 -10.91 -6.22 -16.85
N ALA A 318 -11.10 -5.93 -15.58
CA ALA A 318 -10.03 -5.89 -14.56
C ALA A 318 -10.17 -7.11 -13.65
N SER A 319 -9.07 -7.54 -12.97
CA SER A 319 -8.88 -8.89 -12.35
C SER A 319 -7.66 -9.29 -11.44
N ALA A 320 -7.47 -8.89 -10.15
CA ALA A 320 -7.05 -9.77 -8.94
C ALA A 320 -7.92 -10.60 -7.89
N SER A 321 -7.37 -11.73 -7.46
CA SER A 321 -7.87 -12.51 -6.33
C SER A 321 -6.75 -12.95 -5.42
N THR A 322 -7.07 -13.43 -4.22
CA THR A 322 -6.08 -13.95 -3.28
C THR A 322 -6.64 -15.08 -2.45
N GLN A 323 -5.79 -16.04 -2.17
CA GLN A 323 -6.06 -17.18 -1.33
C GLN A 323 -4.94 -17.35 -0.30
N ILE A 324 -5.31 -17.57 0.95
CA ILE A 324 -4.38 -17.91 2.03
C ILE A 324 -4.75 -19.29 2.56
N ASN A 325 -3.79 -20.21 2.52
CA ASN A 325 -3.91 -21.54 3.11
C ASN A 325 -2.89 -21.72 4.24
N TYR A 326 -3.25 -22.56 5.21
CA TYR A 326 -2.33 -23.12 6.19
C TYR A 326 -2.35 -24.65 6.08
N GLY A 327 -1.22 -25.24 5.67
CA GLY A 327 -1.17 -26.62 5.22
C GLY A 327 -2.14 -26.85 4.05
N THR A 328 -3.07 -27.79 4.19
CA THR A 328 -4.10 -28.07 3.19
C THR A 328 -5.42 -27.31 3.42
N GLN A 329 -5.49 -26.46 4.46
CA GLN A 329 -6.72 -25.79 4.86
C GLN A 329 -6.78 -24.37 4.29
N ALA A 330 -7.82 -24.07 3.50
CA ALA A 330 -8.11 -22.71 3.09
C ALA A 330 -8.62 -21.89 4.27
N LEU A 331 -7.93 -20.79 4.55
CA LEU A 331 -8.28 -19.87 5.63
C LEU A 331 -9.06 -18.67 5.11
N LEU A 332 -8.60 -18.11 4.00
CA LEU A 332 -9.20 -16.93 3.39
C LEU A 332 -9.14 -17.04 1.88
N THR A 333 -10.22 -16.65 1.22
CA THR A 333 -10.25 -16.39 -0.23
C THR A 333 -10.96 -15.07 -0.47
N ALA A 334 -10.35 -14.18 -1.23
CA ALA A 334 -10.92 -12.87 -1.57
C ALA A 334 -10.78 -12.61 -3.06
N SER A 335 -11.76 -11.92 -3.66
CA SER A 335 -11.72 -11.48 -5.05
C SER A 335 -12.64 -10.28 -5.23
N ALA A 336 -12.24 -9.22 -5.93
CA ALA A 336 -13.19 -8.23 -6.49
C ALA A 336 -13.62 -8.63 -7.91
N SER A 337 -14.56 -8.02 -8.63
CA SER A 337 -14.63 -8.01 -10.09
C SER A 337 -15.23 -6.87 -10.87
N LEU A 338 -14.65 -6.54 -12.03
CA LEU A 338 -15.21 -5.70 -13.08
C LEU A 338 -15.28 -6.55 -14.35
N PRO A 339 -16.30 -7.42 -14.47
CA PRO A 339 -16.41 -8.39 -15.57
C PRO A 339 -16.60 -7.73 -16.95
N ALA A 340 -17.01 -6.47 -16.95
CA ALA A 340 -17.06 -5.62 -18.12
C ALA A 340 -16.50 -4.25 -17.73
N CYS A 341 -15.54 -3.76 -18.49
CA CYS A 341 -15.11 -2.37 -18.45
C CYS A 341 -14.67 -1.93 -19.86
N VAL A 342 -14.51 -0.63 -20.07
CA VAL A 342 -13.79 -0.08 -21.23
C VAL A 342 -12.59 0.63 -20.65
N LEU A 343 -11.46 -0.05 -20.63
CA LEU A 343 -10.20 0.48 -20.14
C LEU A 343 -9.41 1.14 -21.27
N PHE A 344 -8.69 2.18 -20.89
CA PHE A 344 -8.14 3.20 -21.76
C PHE A 344 -7.21 2.67 -22.87
N ASP A 345 -7.34 3.23 -24.08
CA ASP A 345 -6.31 3.15 -25.12
C ASP A 345 -6.03 4.57 -25.61
N LYS A 346 -4.92 5.18 -25.13
CA LYS A 346 -4.46 6.45 -25.68
C LYS A 346 -3.86 6.17 -27.05
N SER A 347 -4.64 6.40 -28.11
CA SER A 347 -4.08 6.40 -29.46
C SER A 347 -2.94 7.40 -29.54
N ALA A 348 -1.87 7.08 -30.28
CA ALA A 348 -0.69 7.93 -30.41
C ALA A 348 -1.00 9.37 -30.88
N ASP A 349 -2.15 9.58 -31.52
CA ASP A 349 -2.58 10.86 -32.09
C ASP A 349 -3.51 11.67 -31.17
N LEU A 350 -3.91 11.15 -30.00
CA LEU A 350 -4.78 11.87 -29.08
C LEU A 350 -3.93 12.68 -28.10
N ASP A 351 -4.26 13.95 -27.89
CA ASP A 351 -3.60 14.78 -26.87
C ASP A 351 -3.89 14.24 -25.45
N TRP A 352 -3.05 14.55 -24.47
CA TRP A 352 -3.30 14.15 -23.09
C TRP A 352 -4.50 14.87 -22.48
N GLU A 353 -4.71 16.14 -22.79
CA GLU A 353 -5.86 16.90 -22.32
C GLU A 353 -7.16 16.31 -22.90
N ASP A 354 -7.18 16.03 -24.21
CA ASP A 354 -8.32 15.40 -24.88
C ASP A 354 -8.56 13.98 -24.36
N TRP A 355 -7.51 13.21 -24.11
CA TRP A 355 -7.64 11.88 -23.53
C TRP A 355 -8.17 11.93 -22.09
N ILE A 356 -7.68 12.84 -21.26
CA ILE A 356 -8.20 13.01 -19.89
C ILE A 356 -9.68 13.37 -19.97
N TYR A 357 -10.05 14.33 -20.82
CA TYR A 357 -11.44 14.75 -20.98
C TYR A 357 -12.36 13.64 -21.50
N GLU A 358 -11.91 12.87 -22.49
CA GLU A 358 -12.68 11.75 -23.05
C GLU A 358 -12.85 10.57 -22.09
N TYR A 359 -11.99 10.45 -21.07
CA TYR A 359 -11.95 9.30 -20.17
C TYR A 359 -12.11 9.66 -18.69
N ASP A 360 -12.45 10.91 -18.37
CA ASP A 360 -12.78 11.37 -17.03
C ASP A 360 -14.10 10.72 -16.56
N PRO A 361 -14.12 9.95 -15.45
CA PRO A 361 -15.34 9.31 -14.95
C PRO A 361 -16.46 10.30 -14.56
N TYR A 362 -16.16 11.58 -14.36
CA TYR A 362 -17.15 12.64 -14.07
C TYR A 362 -17.78 13.23 -15.34
N ASN A 363 -17.26 12.91 -16.53
CA ASN A 363 -17.86 13.36 -17.78
C ASN A 363 -18.98 12.40 -18.23
N GLU A 364 -20.21 12.90 -18.41
CA GLU A 364 -21.33 12.09 -18.92
C GLU A 364 -21.04 11.44 -20.28
N GLU A 365 -20.22 12.09 -21.11
CA GLU A 365 -19.77 11.63 -22.43
C GLU A 365 -18.53 10.73 -22.37
N ALA A 366 -18.01 10.43 -21.18
CA ALA A 366 -16.79 9.63 -21.01
C ALA A 366 -16.89 8.28 -21.70
N LYS A 367 -15.82 7.92 -22.40
CA LYS A 367 -15.62 6.63 -23.06
C LYS A 367 -15.31 5.51 -22.07
N VAL A 368 -14.82 5.84 -20.88
CA VAL A 368 -14.74 4.87 -19.78
C VAL A 368 -16.15 4.46 -19.41
N LYS A 369 -16.40 3.15 -19.45
CA LYS A 369 -17.63 2.55 -18.95
C LYS A 369 -17.26 1.35 -18.09
N TYR A 370 -17.61 1.41 -16.83
CA TYR A 370 -17.53 0.27 -15.93
C TYR A 370 -18.87 -0.48 -15.92
N GLY A 371 -18.82 -1.80 -16.02
CA GLY A 371 -19.94 -2.66 -15.68
C GLY A 371 -20.07 -2.84 -14.17
N ASN A 372 -20.94 -3.75 -13.76
CA ASN A 372 -21.17 -4.07 -12.36
C ASN A 372 -19.88 -4.56 -11.69
N GLY A 373 -19.55 -3.93 -10.57
CA GLY A 373 -18.58 -4.40 -9.62
C GLY A 373 -19.10 -5.64 -8.90
N ILE A 374 -18.23 -6.60 -8.60
CA ILE A 374 -18.51 -7.74 -7.74
C ILE A 374 -17.40 -7.78 -6.70
N ALA A 375 -17.61 -8.34 -5.52
CA ALA A 375 -16.51 -8.82 -4.70
C ALA A 375 -16.99 -9.98 -3.83
N SER A 376 -16.05 -10.77 -3.34
CA SER A 376 -16.33 -11.78 -2.34
C SER A 376 -15.16 -11.96 -1.39
N LEU A 377 -15.51 -12.27 -0.15
CA LEU A 377 -14.60 -12.75 0.88
C LEU A 377 -15.19 -14.05 1.43
N ASP A 378 -14.38 -15.09 1.51
CA ASP A 378 -14.72 -16.34 2.17
C ASP A 378 -13.66 -16.62 3.25
N ILE A 379 -14.12 -16.81 4.48
CA ILE A 379 -13.29 -17.25 5.61
C ILE A 379 -13.67 -18.69 5.95
N MET A 380 -12.71 -19.60 5.76
CA MET A 380 -12.80 -21.04 6.07
C MET A 380 -13.97 -21.81 5.42
N GLY A 381 -14.61 -21.28 4.37
CA GLY A 381 -15.83 -21.83 3.78
C GLY A 381 -17.09 -21.57 4.60
N GLU A 382 -17.02 -20.74 5.65
CA GLU A 382 -18.07 -20.61 6.65
C GLU A 382 -18.63 -19.21 6.82
N ILE A 383 -17.84 -18.17 6.55
CA ILE A 383 -18.28 -16.78 6.54
C ILE A 383 -18.04 -16.25 5.14
N GLN A 384 -19.11 -15.85 4.47
CA GLN A 384 -19.04 -15.36 3.10
C GLN A 384 -19.63 -13.95 3.01
N LEU A 385 -18.81 -13.00 2.61
CA LEU A 385 -19.28 -11.69 2.18
C LEU A 385 -19.40 -11.70 0.66
N LYS A 386 -20.53 -11.28 0.11
CA LYS A 386 -20.69 -11.03 -1.32
C LYS A 386 -21.05 -9.57 -1.52
N VAL A 387 -20.30 -8.89 -2.37
CA VAL A 387 -20.50 -7.49 -2.74
C VAL A 387 -20.89 -7.43 -4.20
N SER A 388 -21.82 -6.56 -4.55
CA SER A 388 -22.06 -6.19 -5.95
C SER A 388 -22.40 -4.72 -6.06
N THR A 389 -22.02 -4.11 -7.17
CA THR A 389 -22.47 -2.77 -7.53
C THR A 389 -23.39 -2.84 -8.74
N LYS A 390 -24.23 -1.80 -8.89
CA LYS A 390 -25.12 -1.69 -10.05
C LYS A 390 -24.42 -0.99 -11.22
N ASP A 391 -24.39 0.34 -11.22
CA ASP A 391 -23.76 1.13 -12.26
C ASP A 391 -22.78 2.11 -11.64
N ILE A 392 -21.50 1.77 -11.72
CA ILE A 392 -20.41 2.57 -11.14
C ILE A 392 -20.33 3.95 -11.80
N ASN A 393 -20.63 4.08 -13.09
CA ASN A 393 -20.56 5.37 -13.78
C ASN A 393 -21.69 6.29 -13.29
N GLN A 394 -22.92 5.76 -13.18
CA GLN A 394 -24.03 6.53 -12.62
C GLN A 394 -23.81 6.89 -11.17
N TYR A 395 -23.14 6.03 -10.39
CA TYR A 395 -22.74 6.36 -9.02
C TYR A 395 -21.84 7.61 -8.98
N PHE A 396 -20.77 7.68 -9.79
CA PHE A 396 -19.89 8.86 -9.84
C PHE A 396 -20.62 10.14 -10.27
N LEU A 397 -21.45 10.07 -11.31
CA LEU A 397 -22.27 11.21 -11.74
C LEU A 397 -23.27 11.66 -10.67
N SER A 398 -23.79 10.72 -9.87
CA SER A 398 -24.74 11.05 -8.81
C SER A 398 -24.08 11.76 -7.63
N ILE A 399 -22.79 11.53 -7.38
CA ILE A 399 -22.02 12.28 -6.36
C ILE A 399 -22.01 13.77 -6.73
N GLU A 400 -21.62 14.10 -7.96
CA GLU A 400 -21.58 15.50 -8.44
C GLU A 400 -22.97 16.15 -8.40
N ASN A 401 -24.02 15.43 -8.82
CA ASN A 401 -25.40 15.94 -8.76
C ASN A 401 -25.87 16.24 -7.33
N ILE A 402 -25.46 15.44 -6.34
CA ILE A 402 -25.76 15.73 -4.94
C ILE A 402 -24.95 16.94 -4.49
N ASP A 403 -23.66 17.01 -4.80
CA ASP A 403 -22.82 18.15 -4.41
C ASP A 403 -23.33 19.47 -5.02
N ASP A 404 -23.74 19.48 -6.28
CA ASP A 404 -24.33 20.64 -6.97
C ASP A 404 -25.70 21.04 -6.39
N LYS A 405 -26.48 20.08 -5.88
CA LYS A 405 -27.77 20.35 -5.22
C LYS A 405 -27.58 21.21 -3.96
N TYR A 406 -26.43 21.11 -3.30
CA TYR A 406 -26.16 21.74 -2.02
C TYR A 406 -25.10 22.85 -2.13
N ASP A 407 -25.55 24.12 -2.18
CA ASP A 407 -24.67 25.29 -2.36
C ASP A 407 -23.60 25.43 -1.26
N TRP A 408 -22.34 25.35 -1.66
CA TRP A 408 -21.15 25.49 -0.81
C TRP A 408 -20.90 26.94 -0.34
N ASN A 409 -21.33 27.95 -1.09
CA ASN A 409 -20.76 29.29 -1.02
C ASN A 409 -21.42 30.23 0.01
N ASN A 410 -22.32 29.72 0.85
CA ASN A 410 -23.16 30.59 1.70
C ASN A 410 -23.14 30.22 3.19
N HIS A 411 -21.99 29.79 3.70
CA HIS A 411 -21.82 29.42 5.12
C HIS A 411 -20.67 30.18 5.76
N ASN A 412 -20.96 30.86 6.87
CA ASN A 412 -19.95 31.60 7.63
C ASN A 412 -19.11 30.67 8.50
N ASN A 413 -19.66 29.51 8.88
CA ASN A 413 -19.01 28.52 9.71
C ASN A 413 -19.01 27.14 9.04
N TRP A 414 -17.96 26.35 9.27
CA TRP A 414 -17.84 25.02 8.67
C TRP A 414 -18.93 24.05 9.11
N TRP A 415 -19.43 24.16 10.36
CA TRP A 415 -20.51 23.30 10.88
C TRP A 415 -21.90 23.65 10.34
N GLU A 416 -22.04 24.79 9.64
CA GLU A 416 -23.26 25.16 8.92
C GLU A 416 -23.26 24.62 7.48
N SER A 417 -22.14 24.02 7.05
CA SER A 417 -22.00 23.43 5.71
C SER A 417 -23.10 22.39 5.45
N PRO A 418 -23.60 22.28 4.21
CA PRO A 418 -24.59 21.28 3.84
C PRO A 418 -24.14 19.85 4.16
N TYR A 419 -22.83 19.58 4.17
CA TYR A 419 -22.24 18.29 4.51
C TYR A 419 -22.66 17.75 5.88
N TYR A 420 -23.03 18.63 6.81
CA TYR A 420 -23.45 18.23 8.15
C TYR A 420 -24.97 18.25 8.34
N THR A 421 -25.75 18.40 7.26
CA THR A 421 -27.21 18.41 7.33
C THR A 421 -27.79 17.01 7.18
N LEU A 422 -28.95 16.77 7.79
CA LEU A 422 -29.65 15.49 7.67
C LEU A 422 -30.05 15.17 6.22
N GLU A 423 -30.38 16.18 5.41
CA GLU A 423 -30.83 15.96 4.03
C GLU A 423 -29.69 15.49 3.13
N TYR A 424 -28.55 16.19 3.16
CA TYR A 424 -27.34 15.81 2.44
C TYR A 424 -26.91 14.37 2.77
N ASN A 425 -26.84 14.05 4.07
CA ASN A 425 -26.43 12.72 4.51
C ASN A 425 -27.45 11.63 4.16
N LYS A 426 -28.75 11.96 4.07
CA LYS A 426 -29.77 11.02 3.58
C LYS A 426 -29.62 10.74 2.10
N ASP A 427 -29.33 11.75 1.29
CA ASP A 427 -29.13 11.59 -0.15
C ASP A 427 -27.89 10.72 -0.42
N TYR A 428 -26.78 10.97 0.27
CA TYR A 428 -25.59 10.11 0.20
C TYR A 428 -25.85 8.69 0.68
N ALA A 429 -26.54 8.52 1.82
CA ALA A 429 -26.89 7.20 2.32
C ALA A 429 -27.77 6.42 1.33
N ALA A 430 -28.74 7.08 0.70
CA ALA A 430 -29.57 6.50 -0.36
C ALA A 430 -28.73 6.12 -1.57
N LEU A 431 -27.79 6.99 -2.00
CA LEU A 431 -26.91 6.72 -3.13
C LEU A 431 -26.10 5.44 -2.93
N TYR A 432 -25.51 5.24 -1.74
CA TYR A 432 -24.80 4.01 -1.40
C TYR A 432 -25.74 2.80 -1.43
N ASN A 433 -26.88 2.86 -0.74
CA ASN A 433 -27.84 1.75 -0.68
C ASN A 433 -28.41 1.37 -2.05
N ASP A 434 -28.55 2.34 -2.95
CA ASP A 434 -29.05 2.10 -4.31
C ASP A 434 -28.00 1.48 -5.23
N ASN A 435 -26.70 1.69 -4.97
CA ASN A 435 -25.63 1.29 -5.89
C ASN A 435 -24.71 0.18 -5.37
N LEU A 436 -24.73 -0.13 -4.07
CA LEU A 436 -23.85 -1.10 -3.43
C LEU A 436 -24.68 -2.09 -2.60
N GLU A 437 -24.61 -3.37 -2.95
CA GLU A 437 -25.14 -4.47 -2.14
C GLU A 437 -23.96 -5.22 -1.51
N CYS A 438 -23.95 -5.35 -0.19
CA CYS A 438 -22.92 -6.09 0.54
C CYS A 438 -23.59 -6.98 1.58
N ILE A 439 -23.52 -8.29 1.38
CA ILE A 439 -24.32 -9.27 2.13
C ILE A 439 -23.44 -10.35 2.72
N LEU A 440 -23.72 -10.67 3.97
CA LEU A 440 -23.16 -11.76 4.73
C LEU A 440 -23.99 -13.04 4.59
N TYR A 441 -23.32 -14.16 4.37
CA TYR A 441 -23.85 -15.52 4.32
C TYR A 441 -23.03 -16.45 5.21
N TYR A 442 -23.62 -17.58 5.60
CA TYR A 442 -22.92 -18.64 6.33
C TYR A 442 -23.07 -19.99 5.63
N ASN A 443 -22.14 -20.33 4.73
CA ASN A 443 -22.12 -21.56 3.94
C ASN A 443 -23.50 -21.94 3.37
N SER A 444 -24.20 -20.94 2.86
CA SER A 444 -25.61 -20.99 2.47
C SER A 444 -25.95 -19.88 1.50
N ASP A 445 -27.11 -19.98 0.84
CA ASP A 445 -27.70 -18.89 0.05
C ASP A 445 -28.66 -18.00 0.88
N THR A 446 -28.77 -18.26 2.18
CA THR A 446 -29.61 -17.48 3.10
C THR A 446 -28.88 -16.22 3.55
N LYS A 447 -29.41 -15.03 3.19
CA LYS A 447 -28.90 -13.73 3.65
C LYS A 447 -28.97 -13.64 5.18
N GLN A 448 -27.83 -13.40 5.84
CA GLN A 448 -27.74 -13.32 7.30
C GLN A 448 -27.76 -11.87 7.79
N ALA A 449 -26.95 -11.02 7.16
CA ALA A 449 -26.93 -9.58 7.40
C ALA A 449 -26.53 -8.86 6.11
N GLU A 450 -26.82 -7.58 6.03
CA GLU A 450 -26.37 -6.72 4.93
C GLU A 450 -25.87 -5.39 5.45
N LEU A 451 -24.95 -4.78 4.69
CA LEU A 451 -24.47 -3.45 4.93
C LEU A 451 -25.47 -2.45 4.35
N GLN A 452 -25.91 -1.50 5.18
CA GLN A 452 -26.71 -0.37 4.76
C GLN A 452 -26.06 0.92 5.21
N TRP A 453 -26.37 2.03 4.54
CA TRP A 453 -26.00 3.37 4.95
C TRP A 453 -27.20 4.10 5.52
N VAL A 454 -26.99 4.81 6.62
CA VAL A 454 -28.00 5.65 7.26
C VAL A 454 -27.39 7.00 7.60
N ALA A 455 -28.20 8.05 7.60
CA ALA A 455 -27.80 9.33 8.19
C ALA A 455 -27.98 9.25 9.72
N ASP A 456 -26.90 9.42 10.47
CA ASP A 456 -26.91 9.45 11.93
C ASP A 456 -26.43 10.80 12.45
N SER A 457 -26.85 11.16 13.66
CA SER A 457 -26.52 12.44 14.28
C SER A 457 -25.47 12.27 15.38
N TYR A 458 -24.56 13.23 15.48
CA TYR A 458 -23.63 13.34 16.61
C TYR A 458 -23.59 14.77 17.14
N GLU A 459 -23.31 14.92 18.44
CA GLU A 459 -23.12 16.21 19.07
C GLU A 459 -21.63 16.52 19.20
N THR A 460 -21.24 17.75 18.87
CA THR A 460 -19.88 18.23 19.09
C THR A 460 -19.90 19.66 19.59
N THR A 461 -18.87 20.05 20.35
CA THR A 461 -18.67 21.44 20.76
C THR A 461 -17.82 22.15 19.72
N VAL A 462 -18.30 23.28 19.22
CA VAL A 462 -17.60 24.15 18.28
C VAL A 462 -17.39 25.52 18.90
N THR A 463 -16.34 26.22 18.46
CA THR A 463 -16.07 27.59 18.88
C THR A 463 -16.57 28.55 17.81
N ASN A 464 -17.57 29.35 18.14
CA ASN A 464 -18.01 30.45 17.29
C ASN A 464 -16.99 31.58 17.38
N TYR A 465 -16.23 31.82 16.31
CA TYR A 465 -15.16 32.82 16.28
C TYR A 465 -15.68 34.27 16.29
N GLU A 466 -16.92 34.51 15.85
CA GLU A 466 -17.53 35.84 15.86
C GLU A 466 -17.95 36.27 17.27
N THR A 467 -18.46 35.33 18.07
CA THR A 467 -18.93 35.59 19.44
C THR A 467 -17.93 35.17 20.51
N ASN A 468 -16.89 34.43 20.14
CA ASN A 468 -15.91 33.81 21.03
C ASN A 468 -16.58 32.96 22.14
N THR A 469 -17.60 32.19 21.76
CA THR A 469 -18.34 31.29 22.65
C THR A 469 -18.28 29.86 22.15
N GLU A 470 -18.24 28.91 23.08
CA GLU A 470 -18.46 27.50 22.77
C GLU A 470 -19.95 27.21 22.66
N GLU A 471 -20.33 26.49 21.61
CA GLU A 471 -21.68 26.02 21.39
C GLU A 471 -21.68 24.54 21.05
N THR A 472 -22.65 23.79 21.59
CA THR A 472 -22.86 22.40 21.20
C THR A 472 -23.80 22.38 20.01
N VAL A 473 -23.34 21.79 18.91
CA VAL A 473 -24.10 21.64 17.66
C VAL A 473 -24.35 20.17 17.39
N THR A 474 -25.51 19.87 16.83
CA THR A 474 -25.83 18.55 16.29
C THR A 474 -25.50 18.54 14.81
N LEU A 475 -24.61 17.64 14.41
CA LEU A 475 -24.19 17.42 13.03
C LEU A 475 -24.63 16.03 12.59
N TYR A 476 -24.66 15.82 11.28
CA TYR A 476 -25.03 14.54 10.68
C TYR A 476 -23.88 13.98 9.83
N GLU A 477 -23.80 12.66 9.80
CA GLU A 477 -22.89 11.89 8.96
C GLU A 477 -23.65 10.68 8.40
N TYR A 478 -23.41 10.32 7.14
CA TYR A 478 -23.85 9.04 6.61
C TYR A 478 -22.89 7.95 7.07
N ILE A 479 -23.38 6.96 7.81
CA ILE A 479 -22.56 5.90 8.39
C ILE A 479 -23.03 4.52 7.90
N PRO A 480 -22.10 3.57 7.72
CA PRO A 480 -22.46 2.18 7.47
C PRO A 480 -22.99 1.52 8.75
N VAL A 481 -24.05 0.75 8.61
CA VAL A 481 -24.67 -0.07 9.67
C VAL A 481 -24.85 -1.50 9.18
N LEU A 482 -24.78 -2.45 10.11
CA LEU A 482 -25.17 -3.84 9.85
C LEU A 482 -26.68 -3.98 10.07
N TYR A 483 -27.43 -4.27 9.01
CA TYR A 483 -28.85 -4.59 9.07
C TYR A 483 -29.06 -6.10 9.19
N PHE A 484 -29.95 -6.49 10.11
CA PHE A 484 -30.26 -7.87 10.45
C PHE A 484 -31.71 -8.21 10.08
N PRO A 485 -31.96 -8.94 8.97
CA PRO A 485 -33.31 -9.28 8.52
C PRO A 485 -34.11 -10.13 9.53
N SER A 486 -33.44 -10.83 10.45
CA SER A 486 -34.09 -11.68 11.46
C SER A 486 -35.06 -10.94 12.38
N ASN A 487 -34.80 -9.66 12.63
CA ASN A 487 -35.51 -8.83 13.60
C ASN A 487 -35.64 -7.35 13.16
N GLU A 488 -35.23 -7.04 11.92
CA GLU A 488 -35.28 -5.70 11.32
C GLU A 488 -34.50 -4.64 12.12
N THR A 489 -33.47 -5.05 12.87
CA THR A 489 -32.60 -4.12 13.62
C THR A 489 -31.35 -3.79 12.82
N SER A 490 -30.82 -2.58 13.05
CA SER A 490 -29.52 -2.14 12.54
C SER A 490 -28.61 -1.73 13.69
N TYR A 491 -27.31 -1.97 13.53
CA TYR A 491 -26.29 -1.55 14.49
C TYR A 491 -25.16 -0.83 13.77
N ALA A 492 -24.72 0.30 14.31
CA ALA A 492 -23.45 0.88 13.86
C ALA A 492 -22.29 -0.07 14.18
N PHE A 493 -21.23 -0.04 13.38
CA PHE A 493 -20.09 -0.95 13.56
C PHE A 493 -19.51 -0.89 14.98
N GLY A 494 -19.36 0.32 15.53
CA GLY A 494 -18.84 0.50 16.89
C GLY A 494 -19.74 -0.03 18.01
N GLU A 495 -21.04 -0.21 17.74
CA GLU A 495 -22.02 -0.73 18.69
C GLU A 495 -22.12 -2.26 18.62
N TYR A 496 -21.90 -2.83 17.43
CA TYR A 496 -21.92 -4.28 17.24
C TYR A 496 -20.57 -4.93 17.58
N PHE A 497 -19.47 -4.35 17.09
CA PHE A 497 -18.11 -4.83 17.31
C PHE A 497 -17.47 -4.17 18.54
N THR A 498 -18.02 -4.46 19.71
CA THR A 498 -17.48 -3.95 20.98
C THR A 498 -16.37 -4.83 21.54
N GLU A 499 -15.58 -4.29 22.47
CA GLU A 499 -14.62 -5.06 23.26
C GLU A 499 -15.30 -6.12 24.15
N GLN A 500 -16.51 -5.85 24.64
CA GLN A 500 -17.29 -6.84 25.38
C GLN A 500 -17.66 -8.04 24.48
N SER A 501 -18.00 -7.75 23.23
CA SER A 501 -18.41 -8.75 22.24
C SER A 501 -17.21 -9.52 21.69
N PHE A 502 -16.15 -8.84 21.27
CA PHE A 502 -15.02 -9.40 20.51
C PHE A 502 -13.67 -9.38 21.24
N GLY A 503 -13.61 -8.97 22.51
CA GLY A 503 -12.37 -8.90 23.29
C GLY A 503 -11.61 -10.22 23.36
N SER A 504 -12.32 -11.36 23.36
CA SER A 504 -11.67 -12.69 23.26
C SER A 504 -10.87 -12.88 21.97
N ILE A 505 -11.36 -12.37 20.84
CA ILE A 505 -10.68 -12.46 19.54
C ILE A 505 -9.50 -11.50 19.47
N ILE A 506 -9.66 -10.29 20.02
CA ILE A 506 -8.59 -9.30 20.15
C ILE A 506 -7.43 -9.91 20.95
N ASN A 507 -7.71 -10.46 22.14
CA ASN A 507 -6.70 -11.09 22.99
C ASN A 507 -6.02 -12.29 22.31
N LEU A 508 -6.77 -13.10 21.53
CA LEU A 508 -6.18 -14.21 20.76
C LEU A 508 -5.23 -13.68 19.68
N THR A 509 -5.59 -12.59 19.01
CA THR A 509 -4.78 -11.96 17.97
C THR A 509 -3.51 -11.37 18.57
N GLU A 510 -3.62 -10.63 19.68
CA GLU A 510 -2.48 -10.13 20.45
C GLU A 510 -1.56 -11.25 20.90
N THR A 511 -2.12 -12.35 21.43
CA THR A 511 -1.34 -13.51 21.85
C THR A 511 -0.58 -14.11 20.68
N LEU A 512 -1.23 -14.26 19.52
CA LEU A 512 -0.61 -14.76 18.31
C LEU A 512 0.54 -13.85 17.85
N ILE A 513 0.32 -12.53 17.75
CA ILE A 513 1.35 -11.55 17.35
C ILE A 513 2.51 -11.55 18.36
N ASN A 514 2.21 -11.51 19.66
CA ASN A 514 3.23 -11.52 20.70
C ASN A 514 4.03 -12.84 20.72
N ASN A 515 3.44 -13.96 20.28
CA ASN A 515 4.18 -15.20 20.11
C ASN A 515 5.15 -15.13 18.91
N TYR A 516 4.75 -14.53 17.79
CA TYR A 516 5.66 -14.24 16.67
C TYR A 516 6.79 -13.29 17.09
N ILE A 517 6.48 -12.20 17.82
CA ILE A 517 7.48 -11.26 18.33
C ILE A 517 8.48 -11.97 19.25
N LYS A 518 8.03 -12.86 20.15
CA LYS A 518 8.94 -13.63 21.02
C LYS A 518 9.89 -14.56 20.26
N LEU A 519 9.49 -15.03 19.07
CA LEU A 519 10.37 -15.85 18.23
C LEU A 519 11.40 -15.02 17.47
N ALA A 520 11.09 -13.78 17.11
CA ALA A 520 12.06 -12.84 16.59
C ALA A 520 13.03 -12.44 17.71
N LYS A 521 14.25 -12.97 17.69
CA LYS A 521 15.25 -12.82 18.76
C LYS A 521 16.01 -11.50 18.69
N TYR A 522 16.03 -10.85 17.52
CA TYR A 522 16.93 -9.73 17.21
C TYR A 522 16.20 -8.41 16.88
N ASN A 523 14.86 -8.39 16.87
CA ASN A 523 14.11 -7.14 16.79
C ASN A 523 13.75 -6.67 18.22
N GLU A 524 14.20 -5.47 18.60
CA GLU A 524 13.78 -4.76 19.84
C GLU A 524 12.32 -4.27 19.75
N ILE A 525 11.39 -5.15 19.34
CA ILE A 525 9.97 -4.81 19.23
C ILE A 525 9.32 -5.05 20.59
N GLU A 526 8.85 -3.97 21.21
CA GLU A 526 8.05 -4.07 22.43
C GLU A 526 6.75 -4.86 22.17
N PRO A 527 6.29 -5.68 23.13
CA PRO A 527 5.00 -6.36 23.03
C PRO A 527 3.87 -5.38 22.75
N ILE A 528 2.88 -5.81 21.96
CA ILE A 528 1.72 -4.97 21.67
C ILE A 528 0.70 -5.10 22.81
N GLU A 529 0.31 -3.96 23.39
CA GLU A 529 -0.85 -3.78 24.26
C GLU A 529 -1.83 -2.82 23.56
N PHE A 530 -3.04 -3.26 23.21
CA PHE A 530 -4.04 -2.42 22.52
C PHE A 530 -4.94 -1.62 23.45
#